data_AF-A0A937XGS3-F1
#
_entry.id   AF-A0A937XGS3-F1
#
_cell.length_a   1.000
_cell.length_b   1.000
_cell.length_c   1.000
_cell.angle_alpha   90.00
_cell.angle_beta   90.00
_cell.angle_gamma   90.00
#
_symmetry.space_group_name_H-M   'P 1'
#
loop_
_entity.id
_entity.type
_entity.pdbx_description
1 polymer ?
#
loop_
_entity_poly.entity_id
_entity_poly.type
_entity_poly.pdbx_seq_one_letter_code
_entity_poly.pdbx_strand_id
1 'polypeptide(L)'
;MDLAAFNSITYGLYVVTARDGEKRNGCIVNTVVQVAGEPCQISVSVSKGNFTHDMIVKTGQFGVAVLEQETPMPFIGVFGFRSGRDYDKFARAQFRDGATGCPLLVEHSLAVIEAKVRTAVDCGSHTTFIADVVASELLRSGNPLTYAYYHAVKGGKTGKNAPTYAATVTAEKSEQKERKETVKKYVCAVCGYVYDPAAGDPDSGVPAGTPFEKIPADWVCPVCGASKDQFEPEA
;
A
#
# COMPACT_ATOMS: atom_id res chain seq x y z
N MET A 1 -18.47 10.79 8.14
CA MET A 1 -18.07 10.14 6.88
C MET A 1 -17.32 8.88 7.25
N ASP A 2 -17.75 7.73 6.74
CA ASP A 2 -17.04 6.47 6.95
C ASP A 2 -15.87 6.37 5.97
N LEU A 3 -14.64 6.47 6.49
CA LEU A 3 -13.43 6.40 5.67
C LEU A 3 -13.10 4.98 5.21
N ALA A 4 -13.66 3.94 5.85
CA ALA A 4 -13.40 2.56 5.47
C ALA A 4 -13.99 2.21 4.09
N ALA A 5 -15.06 2.89 3.68
CA ALA A 5 -15.68 2.72 2.37
C ALA A 5 -14.68 2.94 1.21
N PHE A 6 -13.69 3.83 1.38
CA PHE A 6 -12.67 4.11 0.36
C PHE A 6 -11.72 2.93 0.11
N ASN A 7 -11.60 1.98 1.05
CA ASN A 7 -10.79 0.78 0.88
C ASN A 7 -11.40 -0.23 -0.10
N SER A 8 -12.68 -0.05 -0.47
CA SER A 8 -13.34 -0.86 -1.50
C SER A 8 -13.00 -0.44 -2.93
N ILE A 9 -12.39 0.74 -3.11
CA ILE A 9 -11.97 1.23 -4.43
C ILE A 9 -10.71 0.47 -4.86
N THR A 10 -10.72 -0.04 -6.09
CA THR A 10 -9.63 -0.83 -6.65
C THR A 10 -8.61 0.06 -7.36
N TYR A 11 -7.34 -0.31 -7.23
CA TYR A 11 -6.23 0.40 -7.86
C TYR A 11 -5.16 -0.60 -8.31
N GLY A 12 -4.44 -0.24 -9.37
CA GLY A 12 -3.12 -0.79 -9.64
C GLY A 12 -2.04 -0.12 -8.80
N LEU A 13 -0.79 -0.52 -9.02
CA LEU A 13 0.38 0.15 -8.48
C LEU A 13 1.34 0.49 -9.62
N TYR A 14 1.75 1.75 -9.65
CA TYR A 14 2.49 2.33 -10.77
C TYR A 14 3.68 3.13 -10.26
N VAL A 15 4.71 3.29 -11.10
CA VAL A 15 5.70 4.36 -10.92
C VAL A 15 5.41 5.45 -11.95
N VAL A 16 5.10 6.65 -11.47
CA VAL A 16 5.05 7.84 -12.33
C VAL A 16 6.44 8.46 -12.37
N THR A 17 6.98 8.66 -13.56
CA THR A 17 8.33 9.19 -13.79
C THR A 17 8.28 10.56 -14.45
N ALA A 18 9.31 11.37 -14.21
CA ALA A 18 9.46 12.69 -14.81
C ALA A 18 10.94 13.01 -15.00
N ARG A 19 11.23 13.92 -15.95
CA ARG A 19 12.56 14.50 -16.17
C ARG A 19 12.47 16.03 -16.13
N ASP A 20 13.51 16.65 -15.58
CA ASP A 20 13.75 18.10 -15.61
C ASP A 20 15.24 18.33 -15.93
N GLY A 21 15.55 18.66 -17.19
CA GLY A 21 16.92 18.66 -17.71
C GLY A 21 17.57 17.28 -17.55
N GLU A 22 18.74 17.23 -16.91
CA GLU A 22 19.44 15.97 -16.63
C GLU A 22 18.84 15.18 -15.46
N LYS A 23 18.03 15.82 -14.61
CA LYS A 23 17.49 15.18 -13.41
C LYS A 23 16.33 14.27 -13.77
N ARG A 24 16.45 12.99 -13.39
CA ARG A 24 15.43 11.95 -13.51
C ARG A 24 14.83 11.66 -12.14
N ASN A 25 13.54 11.42 -12.07
CA ASN A 25 12.87 11.03 -10.82
C ASN A 25 11.58 10.26 -11.10
N GLY A 26 11.06 9.61 -10.06
CA GLY A 26 9.75 8.96 -10.08
C GLY A 26 9.21 8.73 -8.68
N CYS A 27 7.91 8.46 -8.59
CA CYS A 27 7.26 8.08 -7.34
C CYS A 27 6.21 7.01 -7.55
N ILE A 28 5.97 6.20 -6.51
CA ILE A 28 4.85 5.27 -6.50
C ILE A 28 3.54 6.06 -6.47
N VAL A 29 2.63 5.68 -7.36
CA VAL A 29 1.26 6.21 -7.45
C VAL A 29 0.33 5.01 -7.66
N ASN A 30 -0.82 4.99 -7.00
CA ASN A 30 -1.89 4.01 -7.24
C ASN A 30 -3.03 4.60 -8.09
N THR A 31 -3.18 5.92 -8.09
CA THR A 31 -4.23 6.64 -8.82
C THR A 31 -3.83 6.94 -10.26
N VAL A 32 -3.96 5.93 -11.12
CA VAL A 32 -3.84 6.04 -12.59
C VAL A 32 -5.07 5.44 -13.25
N VAL A 33 -5.71 6.17 -14.16
CA VAL A 33 -6.93 5.73 -14.86
C VAL A 33 -6.93 6.22 -16.31
N GLN A 34 -7.32 5.38 -17.26
CA GLN A 34 -7.61 5.84 -18.63
C GLN A 34 -8.93 6.62 -18.64
N VAL A 35 -8.90 7.86 -19.14
CA VAL A 35 -10.04 8.79 -19.12
C VAL A 35 -10.78 8.79 -20.45
N ALA A 36 -10.07 8.69 -21.57
CA ALA A 36 -10.67 8.68 -22.91
C ALA A 36 -9.89 7.76 -23.87
N GLY A 37 -10.60 7.23 -24.87
CA GLY A 37 -10.03 6.40 -25.94
C GLY A 37 -9.59 7.21 -27.17
N GLU A 38 -10.24 8.33 -27.46
CA GLU A 38 -9.97 9.15 -28.65
C GLU A 38 -10.16 10.66 -28.36
N PRO A 39 -9.08 11.47 -28.30
CA PRO A 39 -7.69 11.02 -28.20
C PRO A 39 -7.47 10.17 -26.95
N CYS A 40 -6.49 9.25 -26.99
CA CYS A 40 -6.17 8.41 -25.84
C CYS A 40 -5.63 9.26 -24.69
N GLN A 41 -6.35 9.28 -23.57
CA GLN A 41 -6.02 10.10 -22.41
C GLN A 41 -5.97 9.28 -21.14
N ILE A 42 -5.01 9.61 -20.29
CA ILE A 42 -4.89 9.07 -18.93
C ILE A 42 -4.92 10.20 -17.90
N SER A 43 -5.34 9.87 -16.69
CA SER A 43 -5.20 10.71 -15.52
C SER A 43 -4.22 10.08 -14.53
N VAL A 44 -3.39 10.92 -13.92
CA VAL A 44 -2.54 10.56 -12.77
C VAL A 44 -2.73 11.58 -11.67
N SER A 45 -2.99 11.14 -10.44
CA SER A 45 -3.07 12.04 -9.28
C SER A 45 -1.78 11.96 -8.47
N VAL A 46 -1.08 13.08 -8.35
CA VAL A 46 0.24 13.14 -7.70
C VAL A 46 0.21 14.19 -6.59
N SER A 47 0.71 13.83 -5.40
CA SER A 47 0.77 14.74 -4.27
C SER A 47 1.71 15.91 -4.55
N LYS A 48 1.29 17.12 -4.18
CA LYS A 48 2.13 18.34 -4.22
C LYS A 48 3.37 18.23 -3.34
N GLY A 49 3.42 17.27 -2.40
CA GLY A 49 4.60 16.98 -1.59
C GLY A 49 5.67 16.14 -2.29
N ASN A 50 5.38 15.55 -3.45
CA ASN A 50 6.35 14.73 -4.19
C ASN A 50 7.20 15.59 -5.13
N PHE A 51 8.51 15.32 -5.20
CA PHE A 51 9.36 16.00 -6.18
C PHE A 51 8.97 15.70 -7.63
N THR A 52 8.41 14.51 -7.90
CA THR A 52 7.87 14.15 -9.22
C THR A 52 6.76 15.11 -9.64
N HIS A 53 5.89 15.55 -8.71
CA HIS A 53 4.84 16.52 -9.02
C HIS A 53 5.42 17.82 -9.54
N ASP A 54 6.41 18.39 -8.85
CA ASP A 54 7.03 19.66 -9.26
C ASP A 54 7.64 19.57 -10.65
N MET A 55 8.27 18.43 -10.96
CA MET A 55 8.83 18.17 -12.28
C MET A 55 7.74 18.12 -13.36
N ILE A 56 6.62 17.43 -13.09
CA ILE A 56 5.48 17.37 -14.03
C ILE A 56 4.85 18.74 -14.24
N VAL A 57 4.67 19.53 -13.19
CA VAL A 57 4.18 20.91 -13.30
C VAL A 57 5.09 21.75 -14.19
N LYS A 58 6.42 21.59 -14.04
CA LYS A 58 7.40 22.36 -14.80
C LYS A 58 7.49 21.94 -16.26
N THR A 59 7.48 20.64 -16.55
CA THR A 59 7.78 20.13 -17.90
C THR A 59 6.55 19.71 -18.70
N GLY A 60 5.42 19.51 -18.02
CA GLY A 60 4.17 19.05 -18.64
C GLY A 60 4.26 17.65 -19.21
N GLN A 61 5.20 16.82 -18.74
CA GLN A 61 5.49 15.51 -19.31
C GLN A 61 5.74 14.48 -18.20
N PHE A 62 5.26 13.26 -18.40
CA PHE A 62 5.53 12.14 -17.50
C PHE A 62 5.48 10.79 -18.21
N GLY A 63 6.16 9.82 -17.59
CA GLY A 63 5.99 8.40 -17.88
C GLY A 63 5.19 7.70 -16.78
N VAL A 64 4.58 6.56 -17.12
CA VAL A 64 3.92 5.64 -16.20
C VAL A 64 4.44 4.24 -16.47
N ALA A 65 4.94 3.58 -15.42
CA ALA A 65 5.31 2.17 -15.44
C ALA A 65 4.26 1.36 -14.67
N VAL A 66 3.66 0.37 -15.34
CA VAL A 66 2.70 -0.56 -14.74
C VAL A 66 3.47 -1.71 -14.12
N LEU A 67 3.51 -1.78 -12.79
CA LEU A 67 4.34 -2.75 -12.07
C LEU A 67 3.77 -4.18 -12.18
N GLU A 68 4.67 -5.16 -12.31
CA GLU A 68 4.32 -6.58 -12.25
C GLU A 68 4.06 -7.03 -10.81
N GLN A 69 3.16 -8.00 -10.61
CA GLN A 69 2.74 -8.48 -9.30
C GLN A 69 3.94 -8.93 -8.45
N GLU A 70 4.98 -9.46 -9.06
CA GLU A 70 6.18 -10.00 -8.43
C GLU A 70 7.19 -8.92 -8.00
N THR A 71 7.00 -7.64 -8.36
CA THR A 71 7.92 -6.51 -8.06
C THR A 71 8.45 -6.52 -6.62
N PRO A 72 9.78 -6.59 -6.39
CA PRO A 72 10.34 -6.67 -5.04
C PRO A 72 10.00 -5.48 -4.15
N MET A 73 9.71 -5.73 -2.87
CA MET A 73 9.44 -4.67 -1.89
C MET A 73 10.58 -3.63 -1.75
N PRO A 74 11.87 -4.01 -1.78
CA PRO A 74 12.96 -3.04 -1.80
C PRO A 74 12.90 -2.06 -2.98
N PHE A 75 12.50 -2.55 -4.17
CA PHE A 75 12.34 -1.72 -5.36
C PHE A 75 11.19 -0.72 -5.19
N ILE A 76 10.03 -1.20 -4.74
CA ILE A 76 8.88 -0.32 -4.42
C ILE A 76 9.29 0.74 -3.40
N GLY A 77 10.09 0.36 -2.39
CA GLY A 77 10.53 1.26 -1.34
C GLY A 77 11.42 2.42 -1.82
N VAL A 78 12.24 2.21 -2.85
CA VAL A 78 13.05 3.27 -3.48
C VAL A 78 12.14 4.36 -4.08
N PHE A 79 11.09 3.97 -4.80
CA PHE A 79 10.18 4.92 -5.43
C PHE A 79 9.11 5.46 -4.48
N GLY A 80 8.72 4.70 -3.44
CA GLY A 80 7.65 5.03 -2.51
C GLY A 80 8.07 5.80 -1.25
N PHE A 81 9.29 5.58 -0.73
CA PHE A 81 9.71 6.12 0.59
C PHE A 81 10.97 6.98 0.55
N ARG A 82 11.64 7.12 -0.61
CA ARG A 82 12.74 8.08 -0.79
C ARG A 82 12.28 9.29 -1.59
N SER A 83 12.85 10.46 -1.31
CA SER A 83 12.64 11.68 -2.09
C SER A 83 13.70 11.80 -3.18
N GLY A 84 13.28 12.13 -4.41
CA GLY A 84 14.22 12.38 -5.52
C GLY A 84 15.04 13.67 -5.39
N ARG A 85 14.69 14.53 -4.42
CA ARG A 85 15.48 15.73 -4.07
C ARG A 85 16.86 15.33 -3.56
N ASP A 86 16.91 14.31 -2.71
CA ASP A 86 18.10 13.95 -1.92
C ASP A 86 18.60 12.53 -2.21
N TYR A 87 17.95 11.79 -3.12
CA TYR A 87 18.29 10.42 -3.46
C TYR A 87 18.15 10.17 -4.97
N ASP A 88 19.18 9.61 -5.61
CA ASP A 88 19.08 9.18 -7.00
C ASP A 88 18.44 7.79 -7.09
N LYS A 89 17.14 7.79 -7.43
CA LYS A 89 16.34 6.57 -7.57
C LYS A 89 16.70 5.75 -8.82
N PHE A 90 17.30 6.38 -9.82
CA PHE A 90 17.61 5.76 -11.12
C PHE A 90 19.04 5.24 -11.20
N ALA A 91 19.88 5.51 -10.19
CA ALA A 91 21.28 5.05 -10.16
C ALA A 91 21.45 3.54 -10.35
N ARG A 92 20.45 2.72 -9.98
CA ARG A 92 20.48 1.26 -10.11
C ARG A 92 19.27 0.68 -10.83
N ALA A 93 18.38 1.53 -11.35
CA ALA A 93 17.16 1.09 -12.01
C ALA A 93 17.38 0.96 -13.52
N GLN A 94 16.79 -0.06 -14.16
CA GLN A 94 16.82 -0.16 -15.62
C GLN A 94 15.69 0.67 -16.25
N PHE A 95 16.07 1.60 -17.13
CA PHE A 95 15.14 2.48 -17.84
C PHE A 95 15.61 2.75 -19.28
N ARG A 96 14.68 3.25 -20.10
CA ARG A 96 14.95 3.81 -21.43
C ARG A 96 14.45 5.25 -21.47
N ASP A 97 15.09 6.11 -22.25
CA ASP A 97 14.55 7.45 -22.49
C ASP A 97 13.38 7.36 -23.49
N GLY A 98 12.24 7.93 -23.14
CA GLY A 98 11.06 8.01 -24.00
C GLY A 98 11.13 9.16 -25.02
N ALA A 99 10.11 9.28 -25.85
CA ALA A 99 10.02 10.31 -26.90
C ALA A 99 9.87 11.74 -26.32
N THR A 100 9.38 11.87 -25.10
CA THR A 100 9.34 13.14 -24.33
C THR A 100 10.63 13.36 -23.54
N GLY A 101 11.52 12.36 -23.50
CA GLY A 101 12.68 12.34 -22.63
C GLY A 101 12.39 11.87 -21.21
N CYS A 102 11.13 11.59 -20.84
CA CYS A 102 10.86 10.97 -19.54
C CYS A 102 11.50 9.57 -19.46
N PRO A 103 12.04 9.17 -18.30
CA PRO A 103 12.63 7.85 -18.15
C PRO A 103 11.52 6.80 -18.05
N LEU A 104 11.42 5.94 -19.05
CA LEU A 104 10.52 4.79 -19.09
C LEU A 104 11.16 3.67 -18.29
N LEU A 105 10.67 3.45 -17.07
CA LEU A 105 11.16 2.42 -16.15
C LEU A 105 10.73 1.03 -16.65
N VAL A 106 11.68 0.25 -17.17
CA VAL A 106 11.41 -1.08 -17.75
C VAL A 106 11.59 -2.23 -16.76
N GLU A 107 12.38 -2.00 -15.72
CA GLU A 107 12.58 -2.95 -14.62
C GLU A 107 11.27 -3.14 -13.85
N HIS A 108 10.86 -4.40 -13.68
CA HIS A 108 9.62 -4.78 -12.99
C HIS A 108 8.33 -4.20 -13.58
N SER A 109 8.35 -3.84 -14.86
CA SER A 109 7.21 -3.25 -15.55
C SER A 109 6.63 -4.20 -16.60
N LEU A 110 5.30 -4.33 -16.60
CA LEU A 110 4.54 -5.01 -17.66
C LEU A 110 4.36 -4.11 -18.88
N ALA A 111 4.14 -2.81 -18.65
CA ALA A 111 3.94 -1.82 -19.68
C ALA A 111 4.50 -0.46 -19.25
N VAL A 112 4.85 0.35 -20.24
CA VAL A 112 5.21 1.76 -20.06
C VAL A 112 4.31 2.63 -20.93
N ILE A 113 3.92 3.78 -20.39
CA ILE A 113 3.07 4.77 -21.06
C ILE A 113 3.74 6.12 -20.90
N GLU A 114 3.78 6.92 -21.95
CA GLU A 114 4.34 8.26 -21.95
C GLU A 114 3.27 9.27 -22.36
N ALA A 115 3.16 10.37 -21.64
CA ALA A 115 2.07 11.32 -21.83
C ALA A 115 2.51 12.78 -21.67
N LYS A 116 1.78 13.67 -22.36
CA LYS A 116 1.90 15.13 -22.25
C LYS A 116 0.68 15.69 -21.54
N VAL A 117 0.90 16.47 -20.50
CA VAL A 117 -0.16 17.10 -19.71
C VAL A 117 -0.99 18.01 -20.61
N ARG A 118 -2.30 17.75 -20.66
CA ARG A 118 -3.29 18.57 -21.34
C ARG A 118 -3.92 19.58 -20.39
N THR A 119 -4.26 19.12 -19.19
CA THR A 119 -4.78 19.97 -18.12
C THR A 119 -4.42 19.42 -16.75
N ALA A 120 -4.35 20.31 -15.77
CA ALA A 120 -4.06 20.00 -14.38
C ALA A 120 -5.20 20.51 -13.50
N VAL A 121 -5.76 19.63 -12.67
CA VAL A 121 -6.87 19.94 -11.77
C VAL A 121 -6.34 19.93 -10.35
N ASP A 122 -6.47 21.07 -9.66
CA ASP A 122 -6.11 21.18 -8.24
C ASP A 122 -7.15 20.44 -7.38
N CYS A 123 -6.70 19.45 -6.60
CA CYS A 123 -7.52 18.68 -5.67
C CYS A 123 -7.10 18.92 -4.21
N GLY A 124 -6.52 20.08 -3.90
CA GLY A 124 -6.00 20.45 -2.58
C GLY A 124 -4.59 19.91 -2.37
N SER A 125 -4.48 18.73 -1.73
CA SER A 125 -3.17 18.10 -1.42
C SER A 125 -2.50 17.44 -2.63
N HIS A 126 -3.27 17.21 -3.70
CA HIS A 126 -2.85 16.56 -4.93
C HIS A 126 -3.21 17.43 -6.13
N THR A 127 -2.49 17.21 -7.22
CA THR A 127 -2.88 17.68 -8.56
C THR A 127 -3.19 16.45 -9.40
N THR A 128 -4.36 16.44 -10.04
CA THR A 128 -4.71 15.43 -11.03
C THR A 128 -4.36 15.95 -12.41
N PHE A 129 -3.39 15.32 -13.06
CA PHE A 129 -2.98 15.63 -14.41
C PHE A 129 -3.77 14.76 -15.39
N ILE A 130 -4.49 15.38 -16.30
CA ILE A 130 -5.11 14.71 -17.45
C ILE A 130 -4.18 14.95 -18.64
N ALA A 131 -3.76 13.88 -19.30
CA ALA A 131 -2.68 13.91 -20.27
C ALA A 131 -3.01 13.09 -21.51
N ASP A 132 -2.59 13.61 -22.66
CA ASP A 132 -2.65 12.91 -23.94
C ASP A 132 -1.49 11.90 -24.01
N VAL A 133 -1.81 10.64 -24.29
CA VAL A 133 -0.82 9.57 -24.46
C VAL A 133 -0.11 9.77 -25.79
N VAL A 134 1.21 9.87 -25.74
CA VAL A 134 2.06 10.07 -26.93
C VAL A 134 2.79 8.81 -27.37
N ALA A 135 3.03 7.89 -26.44
CA ALA A 135 3.60 6.57 -26.72
C ALA A 135 3.18 5.58 -25.62
N SER A 136 3.08 4.30 -25.99
CA SER A 136 2.92 3.21 -25.04
C SER A 136 3.54 1.93 -25.59
N GLU A 137 4.01 1.07 -24.69
CA GLU A 137 4.64 -0.20 -25.03
C GLU A 137 4.27 -1.26 -24.01
N LEU A 138 3.80 -2.41 -24.49
CA LEU A 138 3.69 -3.62 -23.68
C LEU A 138 5.06 -4.31 -23.68
N LEU A 139 5.69 -4.39 -22.51
CA LEU A 139 7.03 -4.95 -22.36
C LEU A 139 6.99 -6.47 -22.21
N ARG A 140 6.00 -6.99 -21.48
CA ARG A 140 5.81 -8.42 -21.21
C ARG A 140 4.39 -8.71 -20.75
N SER A 141 3.96 -9.96 -20.93
CA SER A 141 2.72 -10.48 -20.34
C SER A 141 2.93 -10.83 -18.86
N GLY A 142 1.90 -10.64 -18.03
CA GLY A 142 1.95 -10.97 -16.61
C GLY A 142 0.78 -10.36 -15.84
N ASN A 143 0.73 -10.60 -14.53
CA ASN A 143 -0.29 -10.04 -13.65
C ASN A 143 0.16 -8.66 -13.13
N PRO A 144 -0.66 -7.61 -13.25
CA PRO A 144 -0.30 -6.31 -12.70
C PRO A 144 -0.35 -6.34 -11.16
N LEU A 145 0.56 -5.62 -10.52
CA LEU A 145 0.52 -5.43 -9.08
C LEU A 145 -0.68 -4.56 -8.72
N THR A 146 -1.67 -5.14 -8.06
CA THR A 146 -2.81 -4.40 -7.52
C THR A 146 -2.48 -3.85 -6.14
N TYR A 147 -3.11 -2.74 -5.78
CA TYR A 147 -2.96 -2.14 -4.45
C TYR A 147 -3.51 -3.05 -3.34
N ALA A 148 -4.57 -3.80 -3.64
CA ALA A 148 -5.10 -4.82 -2.75
C ALA A 148 -4.08 -5.93 -2.48
N TYR A 149 -3.43 -6.47 -3.53
CA TYR A 149 -2.38 -7.48 -3.39
C TYR A 149 -1.15 -6.95 -2.63
N TYR A 150 -0.74 -5.72 -2.92
CA TYR A 150 0.36 -5.03 -2.24
C TYR A 150 0.16 -5.01 -0.71
N HIS A 151 -1.06 -4.71 -0.24
CA HIS A 151 -1.38 -4.72 1.18
C HIS A 151 -1.57 -6.13 1.73
N ALA A 152 -2.46 -6.92 1.13
CA ALA A 152 -2.89 -8.20 1.68
C ALA A 152 -1.80 -9.27 1.66
N VAL A 153 -0.95 -9.29 0.63
CA VAL A 153 0.03 -10.36 0.42
C VAL A 153 1.46 -9.88 0.67
N LYS A 154 1.80 -8.66 0.23
CA LYS A 154 3.18 -8.15 0.37
C LYS A 154 3.44 -7.39 1.68
N GLY A 155 2.43 -7.22 2.53
CA GLY A 155 2.56 -6.44 3.78
C GLY A 155 2.99 -5.00 3.51
N GLY A 156 2.58 -4.47 2.36
CA GLY A 156 2.90 -3.14 1.90
C GLY A 156 2.39 -2.06 2.86
N LYS A 157 3.11 -0.93 2.93
CA LYS A 157 2.66 0.25 3.69
C LYS A 157 2.28 1.37 2.76
N THR A 158 1.26 2.14 3.13
CA THR A 158 0.86 3.32 2.36
C THR A 158 1.77 4.49 2.69
N GLY A 159 2.38 5.09 1.66
CA GLY A 159 3.16 6.32 1.83
C GLY A 159 2.25 7.48 2.24
N LYS A 160 2.76 8.39 3.09
CA LYS A 160 2.04 9.58 3.58
C LYS A 160 1.48 10.51 2.50
N ASN A 161 2.02 10.41 1.28
CA ASN A 161 1.64 11.22 0.13
C ASN A 161 0.62 10.52 -0.79
N ALA A 162 0.14 9.31 -0.46
CA ALA A 162 -0.90 8.66 -1.25
C ALA A 162 -2.30 9.18 -0.84
N PRO A 163 -3.25 9.35 -1.79
CA PRO A 163 -4.62 9.75 -1.46
C PRO A 163 -5.31 8.78 -0.46
N THR A 164 -4.95 7.51 -0.53
CA THR A 164 -5.48 6.43 0.32
C THR A 164 -4.87 6.39 1.73
N TYR A 165 -3.91 7.27 2.06
CA TYR A 165 -3.22 7.24 3.36
C TYR A 165 -4.18 7.39 4.55
N ALA A 166 -5.11 8.35 4.50
CA ALA A 166 -6.04 8.57 5.60
C ALA A 166 -6.97 7.36 5.85
N ALA A 167 -7.48 6.75 4.79
CA ALA A 167 -8.35 5.58 4.88
C ALA A 167 -7.59 4.35 5.42
N THR A 168 -6.36 4.13 4.93
CA THR A 168 -5.52 3.00 5.38
C THR A 168 -5.10 3.12 6.84
N VAL A 169 -4.66 4.31 7.29
CA VAL A 169 -4.31 4.52 8.71
C VAL A 169 -5.53 4.35 9.63
N THR A 170 -6.72 4.73 9.17
CA THR A 170 -7.95 4.56 9.95
C THR A 170 -8.30 3.07 10.10
N ALA A 171 -8.20 2.29 9.02
CA ALA A 171 -8.42 0.85 9.03
C ALA A 171 -7.39 0.10 9.89
N GLU A 172 -6.11 0.45 9.79
CA GLU A 172 -5.05 -0.15 10.63
C GLU A 172 -5.29 0.12 12.12
N LYS A 173 -5.78 1.32 12.47
CA LYS A 173 -6.13 1.67 13.85
C LYS A 173 -7.36 0.93 14.35
N SER A 174 -8.39 0.74 13.52
CA SER A 174 -9.56 -0.06 13.91
C SER A 174 -9.20 -1.53 14.09
N GLU A 175 -8.39 -2.10 13.19
CA GLU A 175 -7.92 -3.49 13.30
C GLU A 175 -6.99 -3.71 14.50
N GLN A 176 -6.12 -2.75 14.82
CA GLN A 176 -5.32 -2.79 16.05
C GLN A 176 -6.19 -2.62 17.30
N LYS A 177 -7.22 -1.77 17.26
CA LYS A 177 -8.15 -1.62 18.38
C LYS A 177 -8.96 -2.90 18.58
N GLU A 178 -9.46 -3.52 17.51
CA GLU A 178 -10.16 -4.81 17.56
C GLU A 178 -9.23 -5.95 17.99
N ARG A 179 -7.99 -6.02 17.52
CA ARG A 179 -6.98 -6.97 18.04
C ARG A 179 -6.69 -6.75 19.52
N LYS A 180 -6.60 -5.50 19.96
CA LYS A 180 -6.32 -5.18 21.37
C LYS A 180 -7.54 -5.42 22.27
N GLU A 181 -8.76 -5.26 21.74
CA GLU A 181 -10.00 -5.60 22.42
C GLU A 181 -10.29 -7.11 22.41
N THR A 182 -9.80 -7.87 21.42
CA THR A 182 -9.94 -9.34 21.33
C THR A 182 -8.83 -10.12 22.03
N VAL A 183 -7.71 -9.50 22.42
CA VAL A 183 -6.63 -10.13 23.19
C VAL A 183 -6.70 -9.67 24.64
N LYS A 184 -7.82 -9.92 25.30
CA LYS A 184 -7.89 -9.88 26.77
C LYS A 184 -7.33 -11.19 27.30
N LYS A 185 -6.26 -11.09 28.09
CA LYS A 185 -5.76 -12.24 28.85
C LYS A 185 -6.63 -12.42 30.08
N TYR A 186 -6.68 -13.65 30.57
CA TYR A 186 -7.50 -14.00 31.72
C TYR A 186 -6.63 -14.66 32.76
N VAL A 187 -6.71 -14.20 33.99
CA VAL A 187 -5.96 -14.74 35.12
C VAL A 187 -6.87 -15.63 35.96
N CYS A 188 -6.39 -16.83 36.27
CA CYS A 188 -7.04 -17.75 37.18
C CYS A 188 -7.00 -17.15 38.60
N ALA A 189 -8.16 -16.89 39.19
CA ALA A 189 -8.26 -16.33 40.54
C ALA A 189 -7.76 -17.29 41.63
N VAL A 190 -7.62 -18.59 41.32
CA VAL A 190 -7.20 -19.63 42.28
C VAL A 190 -5.67 -19.75 42.37
N CYS A 191 -4.96 -19.73 41.24
CA CYS A 191 -3.52 -20.02 41.20
C CYS A 191 -2.69 -18.95 40.48
N GLY A 192 -3.32 -17.95 39.87
CA GLY A 192 -2.63 -16.89 39.12
C GLY A 192 -2.16 -17.28 37.72
N TYR A 193 -2.52 -18.45 37.21
CA TYR A 193 -2.24 -18.83 35.82
C TYR A 193 -2.88 -17.83 34.85
N VAL A 194 -2.10 -17.30 33.90
CA VAL A 194 -2.60 -16.37 32.88
C VAL A 194 -2.82 -17.14 31.58
N TYR A 195 -4.08 -17.24 31.17
CA TYR A 195 -4.46 -17.68 29.84
C TYR A 195 -4.19 -16.54 28.85
N ASP A 196 -3.25 -16.78 27.93
CA ASP A 196 -2.97 -15.91 26.79
C ASP A 196 -3.62 -16.49 25.52
N PRO A 197 -4.65 -15.84 24.95
CA PRO A 197 -5.25 -16.28 23.70
C PRO A 197 -4.26 -16.50 22.56
N ALA A 198 -3.13 -15.78 22.53
CA ALA A 198 -2.10 -15.96 21.50
C ALA A 198 -1.33 -17.29 21.67
N ALA A 199 -1.19 -17.78 22.89
CA ALA A 199 -0.56 -19.07 23.18
C ALA A 199 -1.58 -20.22 23.15
N GLY A 200 -2.83 -19.96 23.56
CA GLY A 200 -3.84 -21.01 23.78
C GLY A 200 -3.46 -21.91 24.96
N ASP A 201 -4.02 -23.12 24.96
CA ASP A 201 -3.63 -24.23 25.84
C ASP A 201 -3.67 -25.55 25.04
N PRO A 202 -2.66 -25.79 24.17
CA PRO A 202 -2.67 -26.94 23.26
C PRO A 202 -2.71 -28.30 23.97
N ASP A 203 -2.11 -28.38 25.16
CA ASP A 203 -2.06 -29.61 25.97
C ASP A 203 -3.45 -30.02 26.45
N SER A 204 -4.34 -29.03 26.69
CA SER A 204 -5.76 -29.25 27.02
C SER A 204 -6.68 -29.14 25.80
N GLY A 205 -6.13 -29.16 24.57
CA GLY A 205 -6.91 -29.14 23.34
C GLY A 205 -7.43 -27.78 22.90
N VAL A 206 -6.90 -26.67 23.44
CA VAL A 206 -7.25 -25.30 23.07
C VAL A 206 -6.13 -24.72 22.17
N PRO A 207 -6.35 -24.57 20.86
CA PRO A 207 -5.30 -24.06 19.97
C PRO A 207 -4.91 -22.62 20.28
N ALA A 208 -3.67 -22.27 19.92
CA ALA A 208 -3.20 -20.90 19.86
C ALA A 208 -4.13 -20.04 18.99
N GLY A 209 -4.47 -18.85 19.48
CA GLY A 209 -5.42 -17.92 18.85
C GLY A 209 -6.87 -18.07 19.32
N THR A 210 -7.18 -18.98 20.24
CA THR A 210 -8.53 -19.14 20.81
C THR A 210 -8.83 -18.03 21.84
N PRO A 211 -9.81 -17.12 21.60
CA PRO A 211 -10.26 -16.16 22.62
C PRO A 211 -10.81 -16.87 23.85
N PHE A 212 -10.66 -16.27 25.03
CA PHE A 212 -11.11 -16.90 26.28
C PHE A 212 -12.60 -17.26 26.25
N GLU A 213 -13.43 -16.42 25.63
CA GLU A 213 -14.86 -16.66 25.48
C GLU A 213 -15.17 -17.91 24.65
N LYS A 214 -14.29 -18.27 23.71
CA LYS A 214 -14.46 -19.43 22.81
C LYS A 214 -13.85 -20.73 23.33
N ILE A 215 -13.17 -20.70 24.48
CA ILE A 215 -12.70 -21.92 25.14
C ILE A 215 -13.93 -22.80 25.49
N PRO A 216 -13.87 -24.13 25.27
CA PRO A 216 -14.91 -25.06 25.72
C PRO A 216 -15.29 -24.88 27.21
N ALA A 217 -16.55 -25.13 27.56
CA ALA A 217 -17.05 -24.91 28.94
C ALA A 217 -16.48 -25.93 29.95
N ASP A 218 -16.03 -27.07 29.46
CA ASP A 218 -15.40 -28.16 30.20
C ASP A 218 -13.89 -28.00 30.34
N TRP A 219 -13.30 -26.98 29.71
CA TRP A 219 -11.89 -26.65 29.92
C TRP A 219 -11.67 -26.14 31.35
N VAL A 220 -10.57 -26.60 31.94
CA VAL A 220 -10.13 -26.25 33.28
C VAL A 220 -8.71 -25.69 33.23
N CYS A 221 -8.35 -24.89 34.24
CA CYS A 221 -7.00 -24.37 34.38
C CYS A 221 -5.97 -25.52 34.38
N PRO A 222 -4.96 -25.51 33.50
CA PRO A 222 -3.98 -26.59 33.39
C PRO A 222 -3.08 -26.72 34.63
N VAL A 223 -3.02 -25.68 35.47
CA VAL A 223 -2.19 -25.64 36.67
C VAL A 223 -2.92 -26.21 37.90
N CYS A 224 -4.20 -25.89 38.08
CA CYS A 224 -4.92 -26.19 39.33
C CYS A 224 -6.29 -26.86 39.15
N GLY A 225 -6.77 -27.04 37.93
CA GLY A 225 -8.07 -27.64 37.64
C GLY A 225 -9.27 -26.75 37.92
N ALA A 226 -9.07 -25.46 38.22
CA ALA A 226 -10.15 -24.49 38.38
C ALA A 226 -10.98 -24.37 37.11
N SER A 227 -12.30 -24.25 37.26
CA SER A 227 -13.20 -24.10 36.12
C SER A 227 -13.11 -22.71 35.48
N LYS A 228 -13.55 -22.61 34.23
CA LYS A 228 -13.45 -21.40 33.40
C LYS A 228 -14.10 -20.15 34.03
N ASP A 229 -15.13 -20.32 34.85
CA ASP A 229 -15.82 -19.25 35.59
C ASP A 229 -14.98 -18.64 36.72
N GLN A 230 -13.87 -19.27 37.10
CA GLN A 230 -12.93 -18.79 38.13
C GLN A 230 -11.77 -17.96 37.55
N PHE A 231 -11.93 -17.47 36.32
CA PHE A 231 -10.97 -16.59 35.67
C PHE A 231 -11.53 -15.17 35.56
N GLU A 232 -10.65 -14.21 35.80
CA GLU A 232 -10.96 -12.79 35.68
C GLU A 232 -10.11 -12.17 34.56
N PRO A 233 -10.62 -11.14 33.86
CA PRO A 233 -9.81 -10.39 32.90
C PRO A 233 -8.56 -9.84 33.60
N GLU A 234 -7.39 -10.09 33.03
CA GLU A 234 -6.14 -9.48 33.49
C GLU A 234 -6.23 -7.95 33.30
N ALA A 235 -5.98 -7.20 34.39
CA ALA A 235 -6.16 -5.75 34.46
C ALA A 235 -5.11 -4.96 33.67
#